data_AF-A0A960T0F6-F1
#
_entry.id   AF-A0A960T0F6-F1
#
_cell.length_a   1.000
_cell.length_b   1.000
_cell.length_c   1.000
_cell.angle_alpha   90.00
_cell.angle_beta   90.00
_cell.angle_gamma   90.00
#
_symmetry.space_group_name_H-M   'P 1'
#
loop_
_entity.id
_entity.type
_entity.pdbx_description
1 polymer ?
#
loop_
_entity_poly.entity_id
_entity_poly.type
_entity_poly.pdbx_seq_one_letter_code
_entity_poly.pdbx_strand_id
1 'polypeptide(L)'
;MPDGASPRRMRETNGSGGTAVAASTTLDKQPLSSMLGAMERWIRWFCAFFTLLVAAIPAVASQQVVTRIWQSQDGLPGNVVRSLVQSSDGYLWVATAEGIARFDGFEFQLVTPAGDLRRFRLSFFRVFATSNGDVWAATYQGGLFRVRIDGLEPVLPNISRPQPPLVTQLIDGGTRSVVFRRGDEYGRVSPDGEATTIEPDDLLLGKFNEDLERQRQAGRVVGDDGHPVLTDRRDRTWISDASGGLHVTGLDGEPVRVDFGGRLFTFGVNELHEDREGNIWVASPVNGLARLRPARVETIDVSSSSGDRTFLSVMQDSGGAWWFASRRGGLVRWTPGETQSAEFAATRFHRSIAAVCEDREQRIWAASRDGSVFLRADGRFEPQFTRTQVPSKVRSIVQTLDGTLWFGGSQGLSTVSGETVRRFGP
;
A
#
# COMPACT_ATOMS: atom_id res chain seq x y z
N MET A 1 -13.19 70.84 13.49
CA MET A 1 -14.41 71.48 12.94
C MET A 1 -15.25 70.39 12.29
N PRO A 2 -16.58 70.40 12.49
CA PRO A 2 -17.33 69.21 12.94
C PRO A 2 -18.44 68.82 11.92
N ASP A 3 -19.49 68.03 12.16
CA ASP A 3 -20.20 67.55 13.38
C ASP A 3 -20.87 66.17 13.09
N GLY A 4 -21.64 65.50 13.96
CA GLY A 4 -22.12 65.84 15.30
C GLY A 4 -23.20 64.89 15.82
N ALA A 5 -23.05 64.55 17.10
CA ALA A 5 -24.08 64.37 18.14
C ALA A 5 -25.46 63.69 17.88
N SER A 6 -25.67 62.65 18.68
CA SER A 6 -26.95 62.16 19.27
C SER A 6 -27.72 63.25 20.06
N PRO A 7 -28.75 62.95 20.89
CA PRO A 7 -29.77 61.88 20.89
C PRO A 7 -31.20 62.45 21.08
N ARG A 8 -32.24 61.61 21.24
CA ARG A 8 -33.46 61.99 22.00
C ARG A 8 -33.96 60.89 22.93
N ARG A 9 -33.95 61.17 24.23
CA ARG A 9 -34.86 60.59 25.22
C ARG A 9 -36.11 61.47 25.31
N MET A 10 -37.25 60.88 25.62
CA MET A 10 -38.23 61.53 26.47
C MET A 10 -38.76 60.53 27.51
N ARG A 11 -39.23 61.08 28.62
CA ARG A 11 -39.52 60.43 29.90
C ARG A 11 -40.81 61.09 30.40
N GLU A 12 -41.68 60.33 31.07
CA GLU A 12 -42.76 60.74 31.99
C GLU A 12 -43.70 59.52 32.18
N THR A 13 -44.42 59.30 33.29
CA THR A 13 -44.55 60.03 34.57
C THR A 13 -44.86 59.02 35.71
N ASN A 14 -44.80 59.48 36.97
CA ASN A 14 -45.08 58.67 38.16
C ASN A 14 -46.59 58.49 38.45
N GLY A 15 -46.95 57.44 39.21
CA GLY A 15 -48.25 57.32 39.88
C GLY A 15 -48.21 56.24 40.97
N SER A 16 -48.51 56.60 42.22
CA SER A 16 -48.33 55.75 43.41
C SER A 16 -49.64 55.32 44.08
N GLY A 17 -49.70 54.10 44.62
CA GLY A 17 -50.58 53.75 45.74
C GLY A 17 -51.35 52.42 45.59
N GLY A 18 -51.52 51.70 46.70
CA GLY A 18 -52.58 50.68 46.83
C GLY A 18 -52.18 49.29 47.33
N THR A 19 -52.20 49.11 48.65
CA THR A 19 -52.64 47.88 49.37
C THR A 19 -52.06 46.51 49.02
N ALA A 20 -51.36 45.91 49.99
CA ALA A 20 -51.19 44.47 50.09
C ALA A 20 -52.41 43.81 50.78
N VAL A 21 -52.88 42.68 50.25
CA VAL A 21 -53.71 41.69 50.97
C VAL A 21 -53.17 40.31 50.64
N ALA A 22 -53.03 39.45 51.65
CA ALA A 22 -52.39 38.15 51.51
C ALA A 22 -53.35 37.09 50.95
N ALA A 23 -52.81 36.19 50.12
CA ALA A 23 -53.37 34.88 49.86
C ALA A 23 -52.23 33.86 49.82
N SER A 24 -52.23 32.92 50.76
CA SER A 24 -51.27 31.81 50.79
C SER A 24 -51.68 30.73 49.79
N THR A 25 -50.71 30.16 49.08
CA THR A 25 -50.91 28.87 48.40
C THR A 25 -49.65 28.04 48.51
N THR A 26 -49.80 26.82 48.99
CA THR A 26 -48.74 25.90 49.35
C THR A 26 -47.98 25.39 48.12
N LEU A 27 -46.66 25.59 48.09
CA LEU A 27 -45.77 24.94 47.12
C LEU A 27 -45.47 23.52 47.60
N ASP A 28 -46.08 22.55 46.91
CA ASP A 28 -45.97 21.12 47.22
C ASP A 28 -44.56 20.60 46.85
N LYS A 29 -43.90 19.92 47.78
CA LYS A 29 -42.52 19.44 47.60
C LYS A 29 -42.53 18.02 47.04
N GLN A 30 -42.31 17.87 45.74
CA GLN A 30 -42.05 16.54 45.19
C GLN A 30 -40.79 15.90 45.82
N PRO A 31 -40.82 14.59 46.15
CA PRO A 31 -39.73 13.94 46.87
C PRO A 31 -38.52 13.68 45.96
N LEU A 32 -37.30 14.00 46.44
CA LEU A 32 -36.04 13.85 45.69
C LEU A 32 -35.77 12.43 45.12
N SER A 33 -36.39 11.40 45.69
CA SER A 33 -36.23 10.00 45.25
C SER A 33 -36.71 9.75 43.81
N SER A 34 -37.69 10.52 43.32
CA SER A 34 -38.18 10.38 41.94
C SER A 34 -37.17 10.91 40.90
N MET A 35 -36.43 11.98 41.23
CA MET A 35 -35.43 12.58 40.35
C MET A 35 -34.17 11.69 40.22
N LEU A 36 -33.74 11.06 41.31
CA LEU A 36 -32.59 10.14 41.31
C LEU A 36 -32.85 8.90 40.44
N GLY A 37 -34.02 8.26 40.56
CA GLY A 37 -34.39 7.11 39.74
C GLY A 37 -34.59 7.43 38.25
N ALA A 38 -34.97 8.67 37.91
CA ALA A 38 -34.99 9.15 36.54
C ALA A 38 -33.56 9.32 35.99
N MET A 39 -32.65 9.89 36.80
CA MET A 39 -31.26 10.15 36.39
C MET A 39 -30.46 8.87 36.17
N GLU A 40 -30.60 7.84 37.02
CA GLU A 40 -29.95 6.53 36.79
C GLU A 40 -30.43 5.85 35.51
N ARG A 41 -31.73 5.96 35.18
CA ARG A 41 -32.27 5.45 33.93
C ARG A 41 -31.68 6.20 32.73
N TRP A 42 -31.60 7.52 32.79
CA TRP A 42 -30.96 8.31 31.74
C TRP A 42 -29.48 7.94 31.56
N ILE A 43 -28.72 7.78 32.65
CA ILE A 43 -27.31 7.37 32.58
C ILE A 43 -27.16 5.96 31.97
N ARG A 44 -28.00 4.98 32.35
CA ARG A 44 -27.97 3.64 31.76
C ARG A 44 -28.30 3.63 30.27
N TRP A 45 -29.29 4.42 29.82
CA TRP A 45 -29.60 4.57 28.40
C TRP A 45 -28.50 5.33 27.64
N PHE A 46 -27.90 6.36 28.24
CA PHE A 46 -26.80 7.12 27.65
C PHE A 46 -25.54 6.26 27.48
N CYS A 47 -25.17 5.47 28.50
CA CYS A 47 -24.08 4.50 28.42
C CYS A 47 -24.38 3.39 27.40
N ALA A 48 -25.60 2.82 27.37
CA ALA A 48 -25.97 1.78 26.41
C ALA A 48 -25.89 2.28 24.95
N PHE A 49 -26.32 3.53 24.70
CA PHE A 49 -26.22 4.18 23.39
C PHE A 49 -24.76 4.44 23.01
N PHE A 50 -23.90 4.81 23.97
CA PHE A 50 -22.46 5.02 23.72
C PHE A 50 -21.71 3.69 23.48
N THR A 51 -22.08 2.60 24.16
CA THR A 51 -21.49 1.26 23.90
C THR A 51 -21.91 0.67 22.56
N LEU A 52 -23.05 1.09 22.00
CA LEU A 52 -23.48 0.72 20.64
C LEU A 52 -22.91 1.65 19.55
N LEU A 53 -22.35 2.80 19.91
CA LEU A 53 -21.62 3.68 18.98
C LEU A 53 -20.10 3.42 18.93
N VAL A 54 -19.65 2.29 19.50
CA VAL A 54 -18.33 1.69 19.19
C VAL A 54 -18.52 0.45 18.28
N ALA A 55 -19.65 0.38 17.57
CA ALA A 55 -19.84 -0.51 16.44
C ALA A 55 -18.89 -0.07 15.31
N ALA A 56 -17.73 -0.73 15.26
CA ALA A 56 -16.72 -0.65 14.21
C ALA A 56 -16.65 0.70 13.47
N ILE A 57 -15.74 1.57 13.90
CA ILE A 57 -14.93 2.27 12.89
C ILE A 57 -14.33 1.13 12.07
N PRO A 58 -14.70 0.89 10.80
CA PRO A 58 -13.92 0.00 9.98
C PRO A 58 -12.53 0.63 10.03
N ALA A 59 -11.54 -0.12 10.53
CA ALA A 59 -10.17 0.29 10.32
C ALA A 59 -10.04 0.42 8.81
N VAL A 60 -10.07 1.66 8.31
CA VAL A 60 -9.73 1.97 6.94
C VAL A 60 -8.23 1.75 6.89
N ALA A 61 -7.89 0.47 6.84
CA ALA A 61 -6.67 -0.03 6.26
C ALA A 61 -6.75 0.42 4.82
N SER A 62 -6.40 1.70 4.62
CA SER A 62 -6.15 2.28 3.31
C SER A 62 -5.27 1.25 2.63
N GLN A 63 -5.78 0.61 1.58
CA GLN A 63 -5.06 -0.47 0.91
C GLN A 63 -3.91 0.18 0.15
N GLN A 64 -2.87 0.57 0.88
CA GLN A 64 -1.78 1.34 0.33
C GLN A 64 -1.08 0.46 -0.71
N VAL A 65 -1.05 0.99 -1.91
CA VAL A 65 -0.42 0.35 -3.04
C VAL A 65 1.03 0.80 -3.02
N VAL A 66 1.96 -0.13 -2.84
CA VAL A 66 3.39 0.15 -2.96
C VAL A 66 3.72 0.27 -4.45
N THR A 67 3.99 1.50 -4.87
CA THR A 67 4.45 1.87 -6.21
C THR A 67 5.95 1.63 -6.37
N ARG A 68 6.35 1.03 -7.50
CA ARG A 68 7.72 1.11 -8.03
C ARG A 68 7.63 1.55 -9.50
N ILE A 69 8.46 2.51 -9.88
CA ILE A 69 8.52 3.07 -11.24
C ILE A 69 9.89 2.70 -11.83
N TRP A 70 9.92 2.42 -13.14
CA TRP A 70 11.11 2.26 -13.95
C TRP A 70 11.04 3.19 -15.16
N GLN A 71 12.16 3.84 -15.42
CA GLN A 71 12.40 4.72 -16.56
C GLN A 71 13.64 4.25 -17.33
N SER A 72 14.03 4.97 -18.38
CA SER A 72 15.20 4.66 -19.21
C SER A 72 16.51 4.59 -18.43
N GLN A 73 16.65 5.38 -17.37
CA GLN A 73 17.77 5.30 -16.42
C GLN A 73 17.83 3.97 -15.64
N ASP A 74 16.71 3.23 -15.57
CA ASP A 74 16.58 1.93 -14.91
C ASP A 74 16.64 0.75 -15.93
N GLY A 75 17.01 1.02 -17.18
CA GLY A 75 17.20 0.01 -18.24
C GLY A 75 16.03 -0.17 -19.22
N LEU A 76 14.92 0.56 -19.06
CA LEU A 76 13.79 0.55 -20.00
C LEU A 76 14.21 1.15 -21.37
N PRO A 77 13.74 0.66 -22.54
CA PRO A 77 14.15 1.21 -23.84
C PRO A 77 13.83 2.71 -24.01
N GLY A 78 12.76 3.20 -23.37
CA GLY A 78 12.42 4.61 -23.28
C GLY A 78 11.16 4.85 -22.43
N ASN A 79 10.90 6.11 -22.08
CA ASN A 79 9.87 6.47 -21.08
C ASN A 79 8.45 6.49 -21.63
N VAL A 80 8.27 6.34 -22.94
CA VAL A 80 6.97 6.31 -23.62
C VAL A 80 6.53 4.85 -23.76
N VAL A 81 6.00 4.26 -22.69
CA VAL A 81 5.52 2.87 -22.70
C VAL A 81 4.13 2.83 -23.34
N ARG A 82 4.00 2.03 -24.39
CA ARG A 82 2.75 1.92 -25.18
C ARG A 82 1.94 0.69 -24.83
N SER A 83 2.59 -0.44 -24.61
CA SER A 83 1.90 -1.69 -24.34
C SER A 83 2.79 -2.68 -23.62
N LEU A 84 2.19 -3.59 -22.87
CA LEU A 84 2.88 -4.68 -22.21
C LEU A 84 2.06 -5.97 -22.22
N VAL A 85 2.71 -7.12 -22.10
CA VAL A 85 2.03 -8.42 -21.97
C VAL A 85 2.91 -9.41 -21.21
N GLN A 86 2.31 -10.27 -20.38
CA GLN A 86 3.03 -11.39 -19.78
C GLN A 86 2.95 -12.65 -20.68
N SER A 87 4.09 -13.13 -21.17
CA SER A 87 4.17 -14.39 -21.94
C SER A 87 3.96 -15.62 -21.04
N SER A 88 3.77 -16.79 -21.65
CA SER A 88 3.51 -18.05 -20.91
C SER A 88 4.69 -18.52 -20.05
N ASP A 89 5.92 -18.10 -20.39
CA ASP A 89 7.14 -18.29 -19.61
C ASP A 89 7.24 -17.40 -18.34
N GLY A 90 6.26 -16.52 -18.10
CA GLY A 90 6.19 -15.65 -16.93
C GLY A 90 6.85 -14.28 -17.09
N TYR A 91 7.60 -14.04 -18.16
CA TYR A 91 8.26 -12.75 -18.39
C TYR A 91 7.26 -11.70 -18.91
N LEU A 92 7.54 -10.43 -18.60
CA LEU A 92 6.83 -9.30 -19.19
C LEU A 92 7.57 -8.84 -20.44
N TRP A 93 6.83 -8.58 -21.50
CA TRP A 93 7.31 -7.92 -22.71
C TRP A 93 6.73 -6.52 -22.75
N VAL A 94 7.59 -5.53 -22.96
CA VAL A 94 7.25 -4.11 -22.85
C VAL A 94 7.65 -3.42 -24.15
N ALA A 95 6.67 -2.81 -24.83
CA ALA A 95 6.89 -1.97 -26.00
C ALA A 95 6.90 -0.49 -25.61
N THR A 96 7.95 0.22 -26.05
CA THR A 96 8.08 1.67 -25.95
C THR A 96 8.14 2.28 -27.35
N ALA A 97 8.09 3.62 -27.44
CA ALA A 97 8.26 4.31 -28.72
C ALA A 97 9.65 4.11 -29.36
N GLU A 98 10.63 3.67 -28.57
CA GLU A 98 12.06 3.52 -28.90
C GLU A 98 12.49 2.05 -29.12
N GLY A 99 11.76 1.07 -28.57
CA GLY A 99 12.12 -0.34 -28.70
C GLY A 99 11.25 -1.31 -27.89
N ILE A 100 11.73 -2.54 -27.74
CA ILE A 100 11.09 -3.60 -26.95
C ILE A 100 12.08 -4.13 -25.92
N ALA A 101 11.61 -4.44 -24.72
CA ALA A 101 12.35 -5.18 -23.72
C ALA A 101 11.55 -6.38 -23.20
N ARG A 102 12.27 -7.45 -22.85
CA ARG A 102 11.82 -8.50 -21.94
C ARG A 102 12.21 -8.10 -20.51
N PHE A 103 11.36 -8.40 -19.54
CA PHE A 103 11.53 -7.97 -18.15
C PHE A 103 11.12 -9.09 -17.18
N ASP A 104 11.95 -9.34 -16.17
CA ASP A 104 11.75 -10.38 -15.15
C ASP A 104 11.21 -9.84 -13.81
N GLY A 105 10.97 -8.52 -13.72
CA GLY A 105 10.60 -7.82 -12.49
C GLY A 105 11.76 -7.13 -11.76
N PHE A 106 13.00 -7.32 -12.24
CA PHE A 106 14.24 -6.75 -11.73
C PHE A 106 15.08 -6.08 -12.84
N GLU A 107 15.39 -6.78 -13.94
CA GLU A 107 16.27 -6.34 -15.03
C GLU A 107 15.60 -6.40 -16.41
N PHE A 108 15.90 -5.41 -17.25
CA PHE A 108 15.42 -5.33 -18.64
C PHE A 108 16.45 -5.91 -19.61
N GLN A 109 16.00 -6.83 -20.47
CA GLN A 109 16.76 -7.35 -21.60
C GLN A 109 16.22 -6.75 -22.90
N LEU A 110 16.99 -5.84 -23.51
CA LEU A 110 16.61 -5.10 -24.71
C LEU A 110 16.64 -5.98 -25.98
N VAL A 111 15.57 -5.95 -26.76
CA VAL A 111 15.53 -6.57 -28.09
C VAL A 111 16.24 -5.66 -29.09
N THR A 112 17.40 -6.09 -29.59
CA THR A 112 18.17 -5.32 -30.58
C THR A 112 17.83 -5.78 -32.00
N PRO A 113 17.36 -4.89 -32.90
CA PRO A 113 17.12 -5.26 -34.30
C PRO A 113 18.38 -5.82 -34.99
N ALA A 114 18.21 -6.81 -35.86
CA ALA A 114 19.29 -7.42 -36.64
C ALA A 114 19.28 -6.95 -38.11
N GLY A 115 20.42 -7.06 -38.79
CA GLY A 115 20.55 -6.70 -40.20
C GLY A 115 20.11 -5.27 -40.53
N ASP A 116 19.44 -5.09 -41.67
CA ASP A 116 18.94 -3.79 -42.14
C ASP A 116 17.87 -3.16 -41.24
N LEU A 117 17.21 -3.93 -40.36
CA LEU A 117 16.22 -3.36 -39.42
C LEU A 117 16.84 -2.32 -38.48
N ARG A 118 18.16 -2.37 -38.24
CA ARG A 118 18.92 -1.36 -37.48
C ARG A 118 18.86 0.05 -38.08
N ARG A 119 18.51 0.20 -39.35
CA ARG A 119 18.42 1.49 -40.05
C ARG A 119 17.07 2.18 -39.87
N PHE A 120 16.06 1.49 -39.36
CA PHE A 120 14.70 2.00 -39.23
C PHE A 120 14.35 2.30 -37.77
N ARG A 121 13.66 3.43 -37.54
CA ARG A 121 13.01 3.70 -36.24
C ARG A 121 11.68 2.92 -36.17
N LEU A 122 11.71 1.77 -35.52
CA LEU A 122 10.53 0.95 -35.27
C LEU A 122 9.83 1.45 -34.00
N SER A 123 8.71 2.16 -34.18
CA SER A 123 7.93 2.70 -33.07
C SER A 123 6.79 1.73 -32.76
N PHE A 124 6.96 0.93 -31.70
CA PHE A 124 6.01 -0.11 -31.34
C PHE A 124 4.85 0.46 -30.52
N PHE A 125 3.62 0.07 -30.88
CA PHE A 125 2.41 0.51 -30.17
C PHE A 125 1.70 -0.61 -29.43
N ARG A 126 1.94 -1.88 -29.80
CA ARG A 126 1.24 -3.03 -29.25
C ARG A 126 2.14 -4.26 -29.21
N VAL A 127 2.07 -5.00 -28.11
CA VAL A 127 2.66 -6.33 -27.96
C VAL A 127 1.59 -7.37 -27.64
N PHE A 128 1.81 -8.56 -28.16
CA PHE A 128 0.95 -9.73 -28.01
C PHE A 128 1.81 -10.93 -27.60
N ALA A 129 1.26 -11.76 -26.71
CA ALA A 129 1.81 -13.08 -26.43
C ALA A 129 0.74 -14.12 -26.77
N THR A 130 1.18 -15.19 -27.43
CA THR A 130 0.35 -16.35 -27.77
C THR A 130 0.51 -17.44 -26.71
N SER A 131 -0.39 -18.44 -26.69
CA SER A 131 -0.43 -19.45 -25.63
C SER A 131 0.81 -20.35 -25.63
N ASN A 132 1.39 -20.62 -26.80
CA ASN A 132 2.65 -21.34 -26.97
C ASN A 132 3.90 -20.51 -26.58
N GLY A 133 3.74 -19.23 -26.24
CA GLY A 133 4.83 -18.35 -25.83
C GLY A 133 5.48 -17.52 -26.93
N ASP A 134 5.03 -17.60 -28.19
CA ASP A 134 5.54 -16.67 -29.23
C ASP A 134 5.07 -15.24 -28.90
N VAL A 135 5.98 -14.28 -29.04
CA VAL A 135 5.71 -12.86 -28.81
C VAL A 135 5.76 -12.11 -30.13
N TRP A 136 4.81 -11.20 -30.29
CA TRP A 136 4.61 -10.43 -31.51
C TRP A 136 4.47 -8.95 -31.16
N ALA A 137 4.96 -8.07 -32.03
CA ALA A 137 4.87 -6.64 -31.84
C ALA A 137 4.44 -5.92 -33.12
N ALA A 138 3.55 -4.95 -32.96
CA ALA A 138 3.04 -4.14 -34.05
C ALA A 138 3.51 -2.69 -33.93
N THR A 139 3.72 -2.03 -35.07
CA THR A 139 4.26 -0.67 -35.15
C THR A 139 3.18 0.35 -35.49
N TYR A 140 3.40 1.61 -35.11
CA TYR A 140 2.56 2.73 -35.54
C TYR A 140 2.57 2.95 -37.07
N GLN A 141 3.47 2.27 -37.78
CA GLN A 141 3.51 2.23 -39.24
C GLN A 141 2.72 1.04 -39.84
N GLY A 142 1.94 0.29 -39.06
CA GLY A 142 1.12 -0.82 -39.55
C GLY A 142 1.88 -2.12 -39.88
N GLY A 143 3.15 -2.21 -39.47
CA GLY A 143 3.96 -3.41 -39.58
C GLY A 143 3.73 -4.37 -38.41
N LEU A 144 4.11 -5.64 -38.61
CA LEU A 144 4.00 -6.73 -37.63
C LEU A 144 5.29 -7.52 -37.64
N PHE A 145 5.80 -7.82 -36.44
CA PHE A 145 7.08 -8.49 -36.23
C PHE A 145 6.89 -9.64 -35.23
N ARG A 146 7.49 -10.80 -35.51
CA ARG A 146 7.80 -11.80 -34.48
C ARG A 146 8.98 -11.28 -33.66
N VAL A 147 8.84 -11.30 -32.34
CA VAL A 147 9.85 -10.83 -31.40
C VAL A 147 10.62 -12.03 -30.86
N ARG A 148 11.94 -11.97 -30.98
CA ARG A 148 12.87 -12.88 -30.30
C ARG A 148 13.88 -12.06 -29.52
N ILE A 149 14.60 -12.69 -28.60
CA ILE A 149 15.58 -11.96 -27.77
C ILE A 149 16.85 -11.58 -28.56
N ASP A 150 17.14 -12.32 -29.62
CA ASP A 150 18.24 -12.13 -30.58
C ASP A 150 17.87 -11.24 -31.78
N GLY A 151 16.59 -10.86 -31.94
CA GLY A 151 16.19 -9.92 -32.98
C GLY A 151 14.68 -9.86 -33.28
N LEU A 152 14.37 -9.17 -34.37
CA LEU A 152 13.01 -8.99 -34.88
C LEU A 152 12.90 -9.64 -36.26
N GLU A 153 11.91 -10.50 -36.43
CA GLU A 153 11.58 -11.19 -37.68
C GLU A 153 10.37 -10.47 -38.29
N PRO A 154 10.53 -9.73 -39.41
CA PRO A 154 9.44 -8.96 -40.02
C PRO A 154 8.44 -9.88 -40.71
N VAL A 155 7.15 -9.61 -40.51
CA VAL A 155 6.03 -10.40 -41.07
C VAL A 155 5.12 -9.53 -41.93
N LEU A 156 4.74 -8.35 -41.44
CA LEU A 156 4.13 -7.31 -42.26
C LEU A 156 5.06 -6.09 -42.33
N PRO A 157 5.31 -5.52 -43.53
CA PRO A 157 6.15 -4.35 -43.66
C PRO A 157 5.47 -3.10 -43.07
N ASN A 158 6.29 -2.16 -42.62
CA ASN A 158 5.83 -0.81 -42.29
C ASN A 158 5.33 -0.09 -43.56
N ILE A 159 4.21 0.61 -43.46
CA ILE A 159 3.56 1.32 -44.57
C ILE A 159 3.83 2.82 -44.44
N SER A 160 4.47 3.41 -45.46
CA SER A 160 4.77 4.84 -45.52
C SER A 160 3.61 5.65 -46.12
N ARG A 161 2.47 5.73 -45.41
CA ARG A 161 1.33 6.59 -45.78
C ARG A 161 0.78 7.35 -44.55
N PRO A 162 0.04 8.46 -44.72
CA PRO A 162 -0.70 9.07 -43.62
C PRO A 162 -1.67 8.06 -43.00
N GLN A 163 -1.66 7.92 -41.67
CA GLN A 163 -2.52 7.00 -40.90
C GLN A 163 -2.54 5.57 -41.49
N PRO A 164 -1.43 4.81 -41.38
CA PRO A 164 -1.40 3.42 -41.81
C PRO A 164 -2.26 2.55 -40.88
N PRO A 165 -2.91 1.49 -41.41
CA PRO A 165 -3.82 0.67 -40.65
C PRO A 165 -3.05 -0.14 -39.60
N LEU A 166 -3.46 -0.03 -38.34
CA LEU A 166 -2.76 -0.61 -37.21
C LEU A 166 -3.21 -2.06 -36.94
N VAL A 167 -2.26 -2.94 -36.59
CA VAL A 167 -2.57 -4.32 -36.17
C VAL A 167 -3.06 -4.31 -34.72
N THR A 168 -4.37 -4.20 -34.53
CA THR A 168 -4.98 -4.02 -33.19
C THR A 168 -5.18 -5.32 -32.44
N GLN A 169 -5.47 -6.42 -33.15
CA GLN A 169 -5.79 -7.70 -32.54
C GLN A 169 -5.01 -8.84 -33.19
N LEU A 170 -4.68 -9.84 -32.39
CA LEU A 170 -3.92 -11.03 -32.79
C LEU A 170 -4.45 -12.22 -31.99
N ILE A 171 -5.01 -13.19 -32.70
CA ILE A 171 -5.59 -14.42 -32.19
C ILE A 171 -4.61 -15.56 -32.47
N ASP A 172 -4.39 -16.40 -31.46
CA ASP A 172 -3.59 -17.61 -31.55
C ASP A 172 -4.22 -18.60 -32.55
N GLY A 173 -3.46 -18.97 -33.57
CA GLY A 173 -3.83 -19.93 -34.60
C GLY A 173 -3.07 -21.26 -34.49
N GLY A 174 -2.42 -21.52 -33.35
CA GLY A 174 -1.53 -22.65 -33.11
C GLY A 174 -0.05 -22.31 -33.30
N THR A 175 0.83 -23.32 -33.26
CA THR A 175 2.29 -23.15 -33.28
C THR A 175 2.77 -22.22 -34.41
N ARG A 176 3.32 -21.05 -34.04
CA ARG A 176 3.80 -19.99 -34.94
C ARG A 176 2.75 -19.39 -35.90
N SER A 177 1.49 -19.81 -35.79
CA SER A 177 0.38 -19.42 -36.65
C SER A 177 -0.51 -18.42 -35.89
N VAL A 178 -0.84 -17.30 -36.53
CA VAL A 178 -1.72 -16.28 -35.90
C VAL A 178 -2.69 -15.72 -36.92
N VAL A 179 -3.85 -15.28 -36.44
CA VAL A 179 -4.80 -14.50 -37.24
C VAL A 179 -4.85 -13.09 -36.67
N PHE A 180 -4.68 -12.08 -37.50
CA PHE A 180 -4.59 -10.68 -37.10
C PHE A 180 -5.70 -9.84 -37.73
N ARG A 181 -6.03 -8.73 -37.08
CA ARG A 181 -6.85 -7.64 -37.64
C ARG A 181 -5.97 -6.40 -37.80
N ARG A 182 -5.96 -5.82 -39.00
CA ARG A 182 -5.19 -4.62 -39.36
C ARG A 182 -6.12 -3.57 -39.96
N GLY A 183 -6.60 -2.63 -39.14
CA GLY A 183 -7.74 -1.79 -39.51
C GLY A 183 -8.98 -2.65 -39.74
N ASP A 184 -9.52 -2.62 -40.96
CA ASP A 184 -10.68 -3.44 -41.36
C ASP A 184 -10.28 -4.73 -42.11
N GLU A 185 -8.98 -4.91 -42.40
CA GLU A 185 -8.46 -6.13 -43.03
C GLU A 185 -8.21 -7.23 -42.00
N TYR A 186 -8.52 -8.47 -42.36
CA TYR A 186 -8.14 -9.66 -41.62
C TYR A 186 -7.06 -10.43 -42.39
N GLY A 187 -6.12 -11.04 -41.68
CA GLY A 187 -5.08 -11.84 -42.30
C GLY A 187 -4.59 -12.96 -41.40
N ARG A 188 -3.97 -13.97 -42.00
CA ARG A 188 -3.32 -15.09 -41.32
C ARG A 188 -1.83 -15.04 -41.58
N VAL A 189 -1.05 -15.39 -40.56
CA VAL A 189 0.38 -15.69 -40.69
C VAL A 189 0.54 -17.19 -40.51
N SER A 190 1.17 -17.87 -41.47
CA SER A 190 1.48 -19.31 -41.39
C SER A 190 2.76 -19.59 -40.58
N PRO A 191 3.02 -20.85 -40.16
CA PRO A 191 4.15 -21.18 -39.28
C PRO A 191 5.54 -20.83 -39.86
N ASP A 192 5.68 -20.85 -41.18
CA ASP A 192 6.85 -20.39 -41.93
C ASP A 192 7.05 -18.86 -41.87
N GLY A 193 5.97 -18.09 -41.73
CA GLY A 193 5.98 -16.63 -41.62
C GLY A 193 5.35 -15.88 -42.78
N GLU A 194 4.81 -16.59 -43.79
CA GLU A 194 4.05 -15.93 -44.85
C GLU A 194 2.74 -15.34 -44.30
N ALA A 195 2.37 -14.14 -44.76
CA ALA A 195 1.19 -13.42 -44.31
C ALA A 195 0.21 -13.20 -45.47
N THR A 196 -1.01 -13.71 -45.35
CA THR A 196 -2.05 -13.68 -46.38
C THR A 196 -3.32 -13.02 -45.85
N THR A 197 -3.93 -12.11 -46.63
CA THR A 197 -5.28 -11.58 -46.34
C THR A 197 -6.31 -12.71 -46.40
N ILE A 198 -7.30 -12.67 -45.51
CA ILE A 198 -8.42 -13.63 -45.48
C ILE A 198 -9.75 -12.89 -45.30
N GLU A 199 -10.82 -13.45 -45.87
CA GLU A 199 -12.19 -13.11 -45.45
C GLU A 199 -12.52 -13.92 -44.19
N PRO A 200 -12.97 -13.30 -43.09
CA PRO A 200 -13.31 -14.02 -41.87
C PRO A 200 -14.70 -14.65 -41.95
N ASP A 201 -14.84 -15.85 -41.36
CA ASP A 201 -16.16 -16.44 -41.08
C ASP A 201 -16.73 -15.92 -39.75
N ASP A 202 -18.03 -16.17 -39.51
CA ASP A 202 -18.72 -15.75 -38.28
C ASP A 202 -18.04 -16.28 -37.02
N LEU A 203 -17.43 -17.47 -37.09
CA LEU A 203 -16.70 -18.09 -35.99
C LEU A 203 -15.42 -17.30 -35.64
N LEU A 204 -14.66 -16.87 -36.65
CA LEU A 204 -13.47 -16.06 -36.46
C LEU A 204 -13.83 -14.64 -35.99
N LEU A 205 -14.91 -14.04 -36.52
CA LEU A 205 -15.44 -12.77 -36.02
C LEU A 205 -15.84 -12.87 -34.54
N GLY A 206 -16.48 -13.97 -34.14
CA GLY A 206 -16.77 -14.29 -32.75
C GLY A 206 -15.51 -14.23 -31.87
N LYS A 207 -14.43 -14.90 -32.28
CA LYS A 207 -13.15 -14.88 -31.54
C LYS A 207 -12.50 -13.49 -31.46
N PHE A 208 -12.66 -12.63 -32.47
CA PHE A 208 -12.20 -11.23 -32.40
C PHE A 208 -13.01 -10.41 -31.40
N ASN A 209 -14.31 -10.66 -31.29
CA ASN A 209 -15.15 -10.00 -30.27
C ASN A 209 -14.81 -10.48 -28.85
N GLU A 210 -14.56 -11.79 -28.67
CA GLU A 210 -14.10 -12.35 -27.39
C GLU A 210 -12.74 -11.78 -26.96
N ASP A 211 -11.77 -11.67 -27.88
CA ASP A 211 -10.48 -11.04 -27.62
C ASP A 211 -10.62 -9.54 -27.28
N LEU A 212 -11.52 -8.81 -27.95
CA LEU A 212 -11.78 -7.40 -27.68
C LEU A 212 -12.27 -7.18 -26.25
N GLU A 213 -13.27 -7.95 -25.81
CA GLU A 213 -13.80 -7.85 -24.45
C GLU A 213 -12.79 -8.30 -23.39
N ARG A 214 -12.01 -9.36 -23.67
CA ARG A 214 -10.90 -9.79 -22.81
C ARG A 214 -9.84 -8.69 -22.66
N GLN A 215 -9.46 -8.01 -23.74
CA GLN A 215 -8.48 -6.91 -23.69
C GLN A 215 -9.03 -5.71 -22.91
N ARG A 216 -10.31 -5.36 -23.10
CA ARG A 216 -10.99 -4.32 -22.32
C ARG A 216 -11.00 -4.64 -20.83
N GLN A 217 -11.41 -5.85 -20.44
CA GLN A 217 -11.40 -6.31 -19.04
C GLN A 217 -10.00 -6.29 -18.43
N ALA A 218 -8.96 -6.62 -19.22
CA ALA A 218 -7.57 -6.55 -18.80
C ALA A 218 -7.02 -5.12 -18.67
N GLY A 219 -7.80 -4.07 -18.95
CA GLY A 219 -7.37 -2.68 -18.88
C GLY A 219 -6.59 -2.17 -20.09
N ARG A 220 -6.72 -2.84 -21.24
CA ARG A 220 -6.15 -2.40 -22.53
C ARG A 220 -7.22 -1.71 -23.37
N VAL A 221 -6.90 -0.51 -23.85
CA VAL A 221 -7.77 0.24 -24.78
C VAL A 221 -7.58 -0.28 -26.20
N VAL A 222 -8.70 -0.52 -26.89
CA VAL A 222 -8.76 -1.08 -28.25
C VAL A 222 -9.73 -0.25 -29.09
N GLY A 223 -9.38 1.04 -29.25
CA GLY A 223 -10.20 2.07 -29.90
C GLY A 223 -9.65 3.47 -29.60
N ASP A 224 -10.35 4.52 -30.05
CA ASP A 224 -9.98 5.92 -29.83
C ASP A 224 -10.66 6.53 -28.58
N ASP A 225 -11.60 5.80 -28.00
CA ASP A 225 -12.60 6.26 -27.05
C ASP A 225 -12.64 5.37 -25.79
N GLY A 226 -11.63 5.53 -24.94
CA GLY A 226 -11.60 4.86 -23.63
C GLY A 226 -10.45 5.29 -22.73
N HIS A 227 -10.75 5.41 -21.44
CA HIS A 227 -9.76 5.37 -20.37
C HIS A 227 -9.52 3.91 -19.97
N PRO A 228 -8.28 3.47 -19.68
CA PRO A 228 -8.02 2.14 -19.12
C PRO A 228 -8.87 1.84 -17.87
N VAL A 229 -9.62 0.75 -17.92
CA VAL A 229 -10.42 0.19 -16.82
C VAL A 229 -10.09 -1.29 -16.66
N LEU A 230 -9.59 -1.69 -15.49
CA LEU A 230 -9.24 -3.07 -15.17
C LEU A 230 -9.99 -3.52 -13.92
N THR A 231 -10.70 -4.64 -13.98
CA THR A 231 -11.17 -5.34 -12.78
C THR A 231 -10.17 -6.44 -12.46
N ASP A 232 -9.50 -6.37 -11.32
CA ASP A 232 -8.51 -7.36 -10.91
C ASP A 232 -9.14 -8.60 -10.24
N ARG A 233 -8.36 -9.67 -10.05
CA ARG A 233 -8.85 -10.93 -9.45
C ARG A 233 -9.34 -10.85 -8.00
N ARG A 234 -9.29 -9.66 -7.37
CA ARG A 234 -9.77 -9.39 -6.01
C ARG A 234 -11.01 -8.50 -6.04
N ASP A 235 -11.66 -8.44 -7.20
CA ASP A 235 -12.86 -7.64 -7.49
C ASP A 235 -12.65 -6.15 -7.21
N ARG A 236 -11.43 -5.64 -7.42
CA ARG A 236 -11.12 -4.21 -7.36
C ARG A 236 -11.08 -3.63 -8.76
N THR A 237 -11.73 -2.50 -8.93
CA THR A 237 -11.80 -1.79 -10.20
C THR A 237 -10.80 -0.65 -10.21
N TRP A 238 -9.91 -0.65 -11.20
CA TRP A 238 -8.87 0.34 -11.44
C TRP A 238 -9.28 1.20 -12.63
N ILE A 239 -9.41 2.52 -12.45
CA ILE A 239 -9.91 3.45 -13.47
C ILE A 239 -8.98 4.65 -13.58
N SER A 240 -8.54 5.00 -14.79
CA SER A 240 -7.86 6.28 -15.00
C SER A 240 -8.86 7.42 -15.21
N ASP A 241 -8.66 8.56 -14.54
CA ASP A 241 -9.45 9.78 -14.72
C ASP A 241 -8.97 10.63 -15.92
N ALA A 242 -9.77 11.64 -16.28
CA ALA A 242 -9.44 12.59 -17.35
C ALA A 242 -8.18 13.45 -17.09
N SER A 243 -7.66 13.48 -15.85
CA SER A 243 -6.38 14.11 -15.50
C SER A 243 -5.18 13.16 -15.69
N GLY A 244 -5.40 11.88 -16.02
CA GLY A 244 -4.35 10.86 -16.05
C GLY A 244 -3.91 10.40 -14.65
N GLY A 245 -4.73 10.63 -13.63
CA GLY A 245 -4.63 9.95 -12.34
C GLY A 245 -5.25 8.55 -12.40
N LEU A 246 -4.75 7.62 -11.59
CA LEU A 246 -5.32 6.28 -11.46
C LEU A 246 -6.03 6.17 -10.10
N HIS A 247 -7.23 5.61 -10.09
CA HIS A 247 -8.00 5.32 -8.87
C HIS A 247 -8.24 3.82 -8.76
N VAL A 248 -8.33 3.33 -7.53
CA VAL A 248 -8.73 1.95 -7.21
C VAL A 248 -9.93 1.97 -6.28
N THR A 249 -10.94 1.17 -6.62
CA THR A 249 -12.20 1.04 -5.88
C THR A 249 -12.39 -0.43 -5.53
N GLY A 250 -12.61 -0.74 -4.24
CA GLY A 250 -13.04 -2.08 -3.81
C GLY A 250 -14.55 -2.25 -3.94
N LEU A 251 -15.05 -3.48 -3.77
CA LEU A 251 -16.47 -3.84 -3.94
C LEU A 251 -17.49 -2.82 -3.37
N ASP A 252 -17.27 -2.36 -2.14
CA ASP A 252 -18.15 -1.40 -1.43
C ASP A 252 -17.39 -0.12 -0.97
N GLY A 253 -16.27 0.22 -1.62
CA GLY A 253 -15.38 1.30 -1.20
C GLY A 253 -15.53 2.58 -2.00
N GLU A 254 -15.15 3.72 -1.40
CA GLU A 254 -14.89 4.96 -2.15
C GLU A 254 -13.63 4.82 -3.03
N PRO A 255 -13.56 5.45 -4.22
CA PRO A 255 -12.38 5.43 -5.06
C PRO A 255 -11.16 6.10 -4.39
N VAL A 256 -10.04 5.37 -4.30
CA VAL A 256 -8.78 5.87 -3.74
C VAL A 256 -7.79 6.17 -4.86
N ARG A 257 -7.33 7.43 -4.96
CA ARG A 257 -6.27 7.82 -5.91
C ARG A 257 -4.94 7.14 -5.54
N VAL A 258 -4.32 6.49 -6.52
CA VAL A 258 -3.01 5.84 -6.37
C VAL A 258 -1.91 6.90 -6.33
N ASP A 259 -1.06 6.84 -5.30
CA ASP A 259 0.14 7.69 -5.21
C ASP A 259 1.33 7.07 -5.96
N PHE A 260 1.89 7.85 -6.89
CA PHE A 260 3.10 7.52 -7.65
C PHE A 260 4.35 8.20 -7.04
N GLY A 261 4.34 8.44 -5.73
CA GLY A 261 5.47 8.93 -4.94
C GLY A 261 5.55 10.46 -4.83
N GLY A 262 4.41 11.17 -4.90
CA GLY A 262 4.28 12.62 -4.66
C GLY A 262 5.01 13.58 -5.61
N ARG A 263 5.94 13.08 -6.45
CA ARG A 263 6.76 13.89 -7.37
C ARG A 263 6.11 14.15 -8.74
N LEU A 264 5.04 13.42 -9.06
CA LEU A 264 4.32 13.50 -10.32
C LEU A 264 2.88 13.91 -10.05
N PHE A 265 2.44 15.04 -10.62
CA PHE A 265 1.04 15.48 -10.52
C PHE A 265 0.08 14.49 -11.20
N THR A 266 0.54 13.87 -12.29
CA THR A 266 -0.18 12.83 -13.02
C THR A 266 0.83 11.77 -13.49
N PHE A 267 0.46 10.48 -13.45
CA PHE A 267 1.31 9.43 -14.04
C PHE A 267 1.01 9.27 -15.54
N GLY A 268 -0.24 9.45 -15.96
CA GLY A 268 -0.70 9.15 -17.30
C GLY A 268 -0.80 7.63 -17.49
N VAL A 269 -1.99 7.14 -17.82
CA VAL A 269 -2.26 5.70 -17.94
C VAL A 269 -2.68 5.40 -19.38
N ASN A 270 -1.87 4.63 -20.10
CA ASN A 270 -2.15 4.20 -21.48
C ASN A 270 -2.68 2.77 -21.52
N GLU A 271 -2.15 1.88 -20.68
CA GLU A 271 -2.55 0.48 -20.56
C GLU A 271 -2.33 0.02 -19.12
N LEU A 272 -3.27 -0.78 -18.60
CA LEU A 272 -3.12 -1.53 -17.35
C LEU A 272 -2.93 -3.03 -17.68
N HIS A 273 -2.33 -3.78 -16.77
CA HIS A 273 -2.21 -5.24 -16.87
C HIS A 273 -2.07 -5.87 -15.49
N GLU A 274 -2.89 -6.89 -15.15
CA GLU A 274 -2.64 -7.72 -13.97
C GLU A 274 -1.73 -8.90 -14.35
N ASP A 275 -0.58 -9.05 -13.66
CA ASP A 275 0.29 -10.22 -13.84
C ASP A 275 -0.17 -11.45 -13.05
N ARG A 276 0.41 -12.62 -13.31
CA ARG A 276 0.07 -13.87 -12.60
C ARG A 276 0.25 -13.83 -11.07
N GLU A 277 1.01 -12.89 -10.50
CA GLU A 277 1.14 -12.73 -9.04
C GLU A 277 0.05 -11.84 -8.42
N GLY A 278 -0.72 -11.14 -9.26
CA GLY A 278 -1.70 -10.14 -8.83
C GLY A 278 -1.08 -8.77 -8.52
N ASN A 279 0.06 -8.46 -9.15
CA ASN A 279 0.56 -7.09 -9.24
C ASN A 279 -0.13 -6.39 -10.42
N ILE A 280 -0.49 -5.11 -10.27
CA ILE A 280 -0.99 -4.31 -11.39
C ILE A 280 0.16 -3.53 -12.01
N TRP A 281 0.29 -3.60 -13.31
CA TRP A 281 1.28 -2.87 -14.09
C TRP A 281 0.61 -1.74 -14.85
N VAL A 282 1.32 -0.62 -14.98
CA VAL A 282 0.82 0.62 -15.57
C VAL A 282 1.82 1.09 -16.63
N ALA A 283 1.43 1.06 -17.89
CA ALA A 283 2.16 1.73 -18.97
C ALA A 283 1.78 3.21 -18.99
N SER A 284 2.77 4.09 -18.88
CA SER A 284 2.59 5.52 -19.08
C SER A 284 3.12 5.98 -20.43
N PRO A 285 2.39 6.87 -21.13
CA PRO A 285 2.88 7.48 -22.38
C PRO A 285 4.00 8.52 -22.12
N VAL A 286 4.35 8.82 -20.86
CA VAL A 286 5.32 9.87 -20.50
C VAL A 286 6.26 9.53 -19.34
N ASN A 287 5.84 8.67 -18.40
CA ASN A 287 6.53 8.43 -17.12
C ASN A 287 7.16 7.03 -16.97
N GLY A 288 7.18 6.22 -18.02
CA GLY A 288 7.75 4.86 -18.01
C GLY A 288 6.76 3.77 -17.58
N LEU A 289 7.26 2.76 -16.89
CA LEU A 289 6.49 1.61 -16.42
C LEU A 289 6.36 1.68 -14.89
N ALA A 290 5.16 1.49 -14.34
CA ALA A 290 4.99 1.29 -12.90
C ALA A 290 4.44 -0.09 -12.56
N ARG A 291 4.85 -0.62 -11.40
CA ARG A 291 4.23 -1.76 -10.72
C ARG A 291 3.57 -1.29 -9.43
N LEU A 292 2.35 -1.75 -9.24
CA LEU A 292 1.47 -1.54 -8.11
C LEU A 292 1.34 -2.87 -7.36
N ARG A 293 1.65 -2.87 -6.06
CA ARG A 293 1.52 -4.07 -5.22
C ARG A 293 0.75 -3.74 -3.95
N PRO A 294 -0.10 -4.65 -3.43
CA PRO A 294 -0.67 -4.47 -2.10
C PRO A 294 0.45 -4.32 -1.07
N ALA A 295 0.37 -3.35 -0.17
CA ALA A 295 1.21 -3.31 1.02
C ALA A 295 0.96 -4.58 1.86
N ARG A 296 1.92 -5.52 1.81
CA ARG A 296 1.97 -6.68 2.71
C ARG A 296 2.58 -6.35 4.08
N VAL A 297 2.92 -5.08 4.31
CA VAL A 297 3.50 -4.57 5.54
C VAL A 297 2.62 -3.43 6.01
N GLU A 298 1.99 -3.60 7.17
CA GLU A 298 1.29 -2.54 7.86
C GLU A 298 2.31 -1.71 8.66
N THR A 299 2.35 -0.39 8.43
CA THR A 299 3.21 0.51 9.20
C THR A 299 2.51 0.92 10.49
N ILE A 300 2.92 0.32 11.60
CA ILE A 300 2.38 0.66 12.92
C ILE A 300 3.08 1.93 13.43
N ASP A 301 2.31 2.96 13.78
CA ASP A 301 2.83 4.16 14.43
C ASP A 301 3.08 3.91 15.93
N VAL A 302 4.25 3.34 16.25
CA VAL A 302 4.75 3.24 17.62
C VAL A 302 5.77 4.32 17.89
N SER A 303 5.56 5.11 18.94
CA SER A 303 6.56 6.01 19.50
C SER A 303 6.53 5.96 21.03
N SER A 304 7.66 6.29 21.65
CA SER A 304 7.71 6.47 23.11
C SER A 304 7.00 7.76 23.54
N SER A 305 6.68 7.89 24.83
CA SER A 305 6.20 9.16 25.43
C SER A 305 7.14 10.37 25.25
N SER A 306 8.38 10.15 24.80
CA SER A 306 9.33 11.21 24.42
C SER A 306 9.42 11.49 22.91
N GLY A 307 8.58 10.84 22.09
CA GLY A 307 8.62 10.91 20.63
C GLY A 307 9.76 10.12 19.97
N ASP A 308 10.63 9.44 20.74
CA ASP A 308 11.67 8.59 20.16
C ASP A 308 11.04 7.37 19.48
N ARG A 309 11.40 7.18 18.21
CA ARG A 309 11.01 6.08 17.30
C ARG A 309 12.17 5.11 17.03
N THR A 310 13.32 5.33 17.68
CA THR A 310 14.53 4.51 17.53
C THR A 310 14.45 3.31 18.47
N PHE A 311 14.04 2.16 17.96
CA PHE A 311 13.97 0.92 18.73
C PHE A 311 15.23 0.06 18.55
N LEU A 312 15.72 -0.52 19.64
CA LEU A 312 16.93 -1.35 19.70
C LEU A 312 16.61 -2.85 19.77
N SER A 313 15.45 -3.19 20.32
CA SER A 313 14.92 -4.55 20.44
C SER A 313 13.40 -4.50 20.37
N VAL A 314 12.80 -5.53 19.78
CA VAL A 314 11.35 -5.71 19.68
C VAL A 314 11.03 -7.16 20.02
N MET A 315 9.94 -7.39 20.75
CA MET A 315 9.46 -8.71 21.15
C MET A 315 7.94 -8.71 21.26
N GLN A 316 7.28 -9.79 20.86
CA GLN A 316 5.87 -10.05 21.22
C GLN A 316 5.83 -10.96 22.46
N ASP A 317 5.01 -10.62 23.46
CA ASP A 317 4.75 -11.49 24.62
C ASP A 317 3.68 -12.56 24.32
N SER A 318 3.59 -13.57 25.19
CA SER A 318 2.62 -14.66 25.09
C SER A 318 1.15 -14.22 25.19
N GLY A 319 0.90 -13.00 25.71
CA GLY A 319 -0.40 -12.34 25.68
C GLY A 319 -0.70 -11.59 24.37
N GLY A 320 0.22 -11.62 23.41
CA GLY A 320 0.10 -11.01 22.08
C GLY A 320 0.51 -9.53 22.01
N ALA A 321 0.93 -8.91 23.12
CA ALA A 321 1.35 -7.52 23.15
C ALA A 321 2.83 -7.36 22.73
N TRP A 322 3.12 -6.27 22.04
CA TRP A 322 4.46 -5.98 21.53
C TRP A 322 5.22 -5.02 22.44
N TRP A 323 6.48 -5.32 22.70
CA TRP A 323 7.39 -4.56 23.56
C TRP A 323 8.53 -3.99 22.73
N PHE A 324 8.63 -2.66 22.68
CA PHE A 324 9.61 -1.92 21.89
C PHE A 324 10.61 -1.21 22.82
N ALA A 325 11.85 -1.72 22.86
CA ALA A 325 12.93 -1.14 23.65
C ALA A 325 13.51 0.09 22.95
N SER A 326 13.24 1.29 23.47
CA SER A 326 13.63 2.56 22.86
C SER A 326 15.02 3.03 23.29
N ARG A 327 15.75 3.63 22.35
CA ARG A 327 17.10 4.16 22.57
C ARG A 327 17.13 5.32 23.57
N ARG A 328 16.10 6.16 23.63
CA ARG A 328 15.99 7.31 24.56
C ARG A 328 14.64 7.39 25.28
N GLY A 329 13.64 6.65 24.83
CA GLY A 329 12.26 6.72 25.30
C GLY A 329 11.82 5.66 26.32
N GLY A 330 12.72 4.81 26.80
CA GLY A 330 12.39 3.73 27.75
C GLY A 330 11.93 2.45 27.05
N LEU A 331 10.82 1.87 27.52
CA LEU A 331 10.20 0.69 26.94
C LEU A 331 8.73 1.01 26.66
N VAL A 332 8.23 0.63 25.48
CA VAL A 332 6.85 0.87 25.04
C VAL A 332 6.15 -0.47 24.91
N ARG A 333 4.94 -0.59 25.47
CA ARG A 333 4.01 -1.70 25.22
C ARG A 333 2.98 -1.25 24.20
N TRP A 334 2.70 -2.09 23.21
CA TRP A 334 1.76 -1.81 22.14
C TRP A 334 0.82 -3.01 21.93
N THR A 335 -0.44 -2.71 21.72
CA THR A 335 -1.47 -3.63 21.21
C THR A 335 -2.25 -2.89 20.12
N PRO A 336 -2.97 -3.58 19.22
CA PRO A 336 -3.79 -2.92 18.21
C PRO A 336 -4.73 -1.88 18.85
N GLY A 337 -4.58 -0.61 18.45
CA GLY A 337 -5.34 0.52 19.00
C GLY A 337 -4.82 1.16 20.30
N GLU A 338 -3.79 0.61 20.96
CA GLU A 338 -3.29 1.14 22.24
C GLU A 338 -1.76 1.13 22.34
N THR A 339 -1.19 2.29 22.73
CA THR A 339 0.26 2.45 23.00
C THR A 339 0.47 2.97 24.42
N GLN A 340 1.20 2.23 25.24
CA GLN A 340 1.50 2.57 26.64
C GLN A 340 3.02 2.64 26.87
N SER A 341 3.50 3.64 27.61
CA SER A 341 4.88 3.62 28.12
C SER A 341 4.97 2.73 29.37
N ALA A 342 5.97 1.86 29.44
CA ALA A 342 6.15 0.96 30.58
C ALA A 342 6.56 1.71 31.87
N GLU A 343 5.97 1.34 33.01
CA GLU A 343 6.23 2.00 34.28
C GLU A 343 7.45 1.44 35.04
N PHE A 344 8.41 2.34 35.23
CA PHE A 344 9.61 2.25 36.07
C PHE A 344 9.30 2.39 37.57
N ALA A 345 9.46 1.36 38.42
CA ALA A 345 9.40 1.52 39.87
C ALA A 345 10.46 2.54 40.37
N ALA A 346 10.10 3.44 41.28
CA ALA A 346 10.78 4.74 41.46
C ALA A 346 12.31 4.68 41.67
N THR A 347 13.09 4.94 40.62
CA THR A 347 14.56 5.05 40.66
C THR A 347 15.09 5.96 39.52
N ARG A 348 16.34 6.43 39.65
CA ARG A 348 17.05 7.27 38.67
C ARG A 348 17.53 6.48 37.43
N PHE A 349 16.64 5.73 36.79
CA PHE A 349 16.99 4.88 35.65
C PHE A 349 17.25 5.66 34.37
N HIS A 350 18.19 5.17 33.56
CA HIS A 350 18.40 5.67 32.20
C HIS A 350 17.31 5.13 31.27
N ARG A 351 16.58 6.01 30.57
CA ARG A 351 15.51 5.67 29.58
C ARG A 351 16.03 5.01 28.28
N SER A 352 17.07 4.19 28.35
CA SER A 352 17.67 3.51 27.20
C SER A 352 17.67 2.02 27.45
N ILE A 353 16.59 1.37 27.03
CA ILE A 353 16.42 -0.07 27.14
C ILE A 353 17.03 -0.70 25.90
N ALA A 354 17.93 -1.66 26.12
CA ALA A 354 18.73 -2.30 25.07
C ALA A 354 18.09 -3.60 24.59
N ALA A 355 17.51 -4.35 25.53
CA ALA A 355 16.93 -5.66 25.30
C ALA A 355 15.69 -5.85 26.18
N VAL A 356 14.76 -6.66 25.69
CA VAL A 356 13.57 -7.14 26.38
C VAL A 356 13.40 -8.63 26.06
N CYS A 357 13.04 -9.45 27.05
CA CYS A 357 12.68 -10.86 26.84
C CYS A 357 11.54 -11.27 27.78
N GLU A 358 10.74 -12.25 27.37
CA GLU A 358 9.78 -12.94 28.23
C GLU A 358 10.42 -14.26 28.70
N ASP A 359 10.23 -14.61 29.97
CA ASP A 359 10.63 -15.91 30.50
C ASP A 359 9.47 -16.93 30.48
N ARG A 360 9.77 -18.19 30.80
CA ARG A 360 8.76 -19.27 30.81
C ARG A 360 7.67 -19.13 31.87
N GLU A 361 7.83 -18.23 32.83
CA GLU A 361 6.82 -17.87 33.83
C GLU A 361 5.99 -16.66 33.37
N GLN A 362 6.08 -16.28 32.07
CA GLN A 362 5.41 -15.14 31.43
C GLN A 362 5.79 -13.77 32.04
N ARG A 363 6.94 -13.71 32.73
CA ARG A 363 7.45 -12.45 33.30
C ARG A 363 8.31 -11.75 32.27
N ILE A 364 8.19 -10.42 32.20
CA ILE A 364 8.92 -9.61 31.24
C ILE A 364 10.18 -9.06 31.88
N TRP A 365 11.34 -9.39 31.31
CA TRP A 365 12.64 -8.86 31.68
C TRP A 365 13.04 -7.73 30.73
N ALA A 366 13.57 -6.64 31.28
CA ALA A 366 14.17 -5.56 30.51
C ALA A 366 15.60 -5.32 30.99
N ALA A 367 16.50 -4.92 30.08
CA ALA A 367 17.85 -4.51 30.43
C ALA A 367 18.22 -3.16 29.82
N SER A 368 18.76 -2.25 30.63
CA SER A 368 19.23 -0.94 30.21
C SER A 368 20.66 -0.98 29.66
N ARG A 369 20.99 0.01 28.84
CA ARG A 369 22.37 0.21 28.34
C ARG A 369 23.38 0.56 29.43
N ASP A 370 22.96 0.85 30.67
CA ASP A 370 23.88 1.04 31.81
C ASP A 370 24.11 -0.23 32.66
N GLY A 371 23.52 -1.37 32.25
CA GLY A 371 23.70 -2.66 32.92
C GLY A 371 22.70 -2.94 34.04
N SER A 372 21.66 -2.11 34.18
CA SER A 372 20.56 -2.37 35.10
C SER A 372 19.56 -3.34 34.47
N VAL A 373 19.00 -4.25 35.25
CA VAL A 373 18.05 -5.27 34.82
C VAL A 373 16.81 -5.22 35.69
N PHE A 374 15.66 -5.42 35.06
CA PHE A 374 14.34 -5.21 35.62
C PHE A 374 13.45 -6.41 35.30
N LEU A 375 12.52 -6.70 36.20
CA LEU A 375 11.52 -7.75 36.05
C LEU A 375 10.14 -7.16 36.27
N ARG A 376 9.19 -7.52 35.40
CA ARG A 376 7.76 -7.22 35.55
C ARG A 376 6.98 -8.51 35.74
N ALA A 377 6.45 -8.68 36.95
CA ALA A 377 5.53 -9.76 37.31
C ALA A 377 4.07 -9.26 37.35
N ASP A 378 3.81 -8.08 37.90
CA ASP A 378 2.48 -7.58 38.28
C ASP A 378 2.18 -6.16 37.77
N GLY A 379 2.64 -5.84 36.55
CA GLY A 379 2.29 -4.60 35.86
C GLY A 379 3.41 -3.57 35.80
N ARG A 380 4.25 -3.48 36.83
CA ARG A 380 5.41 -2.57 36.92
C ARG A 380 6.74 -3.32 36.76
N PHE A 381 7.77 -2.61 36.32
CA PHE A 381 9.14 -3.13 36.25
C PHE A 381 9.93 -2.78 37.52
N GLU A 382 10.21 -3.81 38.32
CA GLU A 382 11.02 -3.70 39.53
C GLU A 382 12.51 -4.00 39.23
N PRO A 383 13.46 -3.23 39.78
CA PRO A 383 14.89 -3.50 39.61
C PRO A 383 15.30 -4.81 40.28
N GLN A 384 15.88 -5.73 39.50
CA GLN A 384 16.49 -6.95 40.03
C GLN A 384 17.99 -6.76 40.27
N PHE A 385 18.68 -6.12 39.32
CA PHE A 385 20.12 -5.90 39.37
C PHE A 385 20.46 -4.47 38.97
N THR A 386 21.33 -3.78 39.73
CA THR A 386 21.72 -2.39 39.44
C THR A 386 23.23 -2.22 39.34
N ARG A 387 23.72 -1.78 38.16
CA ARG A 387 25.08 -1.30 37.81
C ARG A 387 26.33 -2.10 38.19
N THR A 388 26.24 -3.11 39.05
CA THR A 388 27.37 -3.72 39.76
C THR A 388 27.35 -5.24 39.76
N GLN A 389 26.22 -5.86 39.43
CA GLN A 389 26.01 -7.32 39.47
C GLN A 389 25.98 -7.96 38.06
N VAL A 390 25.41 -7.28 37.06
CA VAL A 390 25.32 -7.75 35.64
C VAL A 390 26.30 -6.95 34.75
N PRO A 391 26.78 -7.45 33.58
CA PRO A 391 27.79 -6.77 32.78
C PRO A 391 27.30 -5.41 32.27
N SER A 392 28.17 -4.40 32.26
CA SER A 392 27.77 -3.08 31.76
C SER A 392 27.41 -3.14 30.27
N LYS A 393 26.38 -2.37 29.87
CA LYS A 393 25.84 -2.36 28.51
C LYS A 393 25.41 -3.76 28.03
N VAL A 394 24.44 -4.36 28.73
CA VAL A 394 23.70 -5.54 28.24
C VAL A 394 23.12 -5.22 26.86
N ARG A 395 23.20 -6.20 25.95
CA ARG A 395 22.68 -6.14 24.58
C ARG A 395 21.74 -7.31 24.23
N SER A 396 21.77 -8.37 25.02
CA SER A 396 20.97 -9.58 24.79
C SER A 396 20.64 -10.26 26.12
N ILE A 397 19.47 -10.89 26.18
CA ILE A 397 19.01 -11.73 27.28
C ILE A 397 18.42 -13.00 26.65
N VAL A 398 18.73 -14.18 27.19
CA VAL A 398 18.21 -15.50 26.75
C VAL A 398 17.96 -16.37 27.97
N GLN A 399 16.89 -17.16 28.00
CA GLN A 399 16.67 -18.20 29.02
C GLN A 399 17.03 -19.60 28.49
N THR A 400 17.76 -20.39 29.27
CA THR A 400 18.08 -21.79 28.96
C THR A 400 17.04 -22.78 29.50
N LEU A 401 17.19 -24.05 29.13
CA LEU A 401 16.20 -25.10 29.41
C LEU A 401 15.97 -25.38 30.91
N ASP A 402 16.98 -25.13 31.74
CA ASP A 402 17.00 -25.21 33.20
C ASP A 402 16.42 -23.97 33.90
N GLY A 403 16.00 -22.94 33.15
CA GLY A 403 15.49 -21.68 33.68
C GLY A 403 16.55 -20.59 33.90
N THR A 404 17.84 -20.91 33.75
CA THR A 404 18.94 -19.94 33.90
C THR A 404 18.86 -18.84 32.84
N LEU A 405 18.98 -17.58 33.25
CA LEU A 405 19.00 -16.41 32.35
C LEU A 405 20.44 -16.00 32.02
N TRP A 406 20.76 -15.91 30.74
CA TRP A 406 22.05 -15.46 30.21
C TRP A 406 21.95 -14.01 29.73
N PHE A 407 22.90 -13.18 30.17
CA PHE A 407 23.01 -11.77 29.82
C PHE A 407 24.33 -11.54 29.06
N GLY A 408 24.23 -11.14 27.79
CA GLY A 408 25.39 -10.75 26.98
C GLY A 408 25.58 -9.24 26.99
N GLY A 409 26.74 -8.76 27.45
CA GLY A 409 27.05 -7.33 27.55
C GLY A 409 28.42 -6.93 26.99
N SER A 410 28.81 -5.68 27.19
CA SER A 410 30.11 -5.17 26.70
C SER A 410 31.29 -5.52 27.62
N GLN A 411 31.05 -6.30 28.68
CA GLN A 411 32.02 -6.75 29.70
C GLN A 411 31.84 -8.26 29.96
N GLY A 412 31.68 -9.04 28.88
CA GLY A 412 31.46 -10.48 28.95
C GLY A 412 30.01 -10.91 29.17
N LEU A 413 29.86 -12.13 29.67
CA LEU A 413 28.60 -12.84 29.89
C LEU A 413 28.31 -12.98 31.39
N SER A 414 27.03 -13.02 31.74
CA SER A 414 26.58 -13.42 33.08
C SER A 414 25.40 -14.35 33.04
N THR A 415 25.31 -15.24 34.03
CA THR A 415 24.14 -16.08 34.26
C THR A 415 23.46 -15.71 35.56
N VAL A 416 22.13 -15.73 35.57
CA VAL A 416 21.29 -15.58 36.76
C VAL A 416 20.45 -16.84 36.93
N SER A 417 20.51 -17.46 38.11
CA SER A 417 19.67 -18.59 38.50
C SER A 417 19.19 -18.37 39.93
N GLY A 418 17.90 -18.12 40.11
CA GLY A 418 17.37 -17.53 41.34
C GLY A 418 18.05 -16.19 41.63
N GLU A 419 18.46 -15.97 42.88
CA GLU A 419 19.23 -14.77 43.29
C GLU A 419 20.73 -14.84 42.95
N THR A 420 21.22 -15.98 42.44
CA THR A 420 22.65 -16.19 42.21
C THR A 420 23.10 -15.68 40.84
N VAL A 421 24.06 -14.76 40.83
CA VAL A 421 24.71 -14.25 39.61
C VAL A 421 26.11 -14.83 39.45
N ARG A 422 26.45 -15.37 38.28
CA ARG A 422 27.83 -15.78 37.90
C ARG A 422 28.29 -14.98 36.68
N ARG A 423 29.61 -14.82 36.50
CA ARG A 423 30.23 -14.09 35.38
C ARG A 423 31.19 -14.97 34.60
N PHE A 424 31.28 -14.71 33.30
CA PHE A 424 32.12 -15.42 32.34
C PHE A 424 32.74 -14.39 31.38
N GLY A 425 34.04 -14.13 31.54
CA GLY A 425 34.76 -13.00 30.96
C GLY A 425 35.53 -12.22 32.04
N PRO A 426 36.53 -11.40 31.65
CA PRO A 426 37.37 -10.65 32.60
C PRO A 426 36.60 -9.58 33.38
#